data_AF-A0A2R8AF85-F1
#
_entry.id   AF-A0A2R8AF85-F1
#
_cell.length_a   1.000
_cell.length_b   1.000
_cell.length_c   1.000
_cell.angle_alpha   90.00
_cell.angle_beta   90.00
_cell.angle_gamma   90.00
#
_symmetry.space_group_name_H-M   'P 1'
#
loop_
_entity.id
_entity.type
_entity.pdbx_description
1 polymer ?
#
loop_
_entity_poly.entity_id
_entity_poly.type
_entity_poly.pdbx_seq_one_letter_code
_entity_poly.pdbx_strand_id
1 'polypeptide(L)'
;MKPVLLCRPSWRATYRSLDEPFYTSQSYPLKHGVDMVALNMWPWPTGFMGHIPNRDQSIDIGNLGATSSADYIDGVLVIWCARPKNGSEMVIVGFYDDARVFRSPQEHPELTSELGHSANYQAQSRKAVLIPENERHFTIPSALTKGKVGMGQRNIFHGLNSSSNWYRSNLESRPIADALRQRIYDYVEDMDAHRLPDTAPHGTESRVAKKSISYEGRVDRRVILNERGYRCEACGWHVAEEHRERWASGLDVHHLLPYSALGEGEEREVDLKDFLVLCAPCHRAIHKQTDHSDTRLIANDPGRPNQ
;
A
#
# COMPACT_ATOMS: atom_id res chain seq x y z
N MET A 1 31.38 -3.18 -11.48
CA MET A 1 29.92 -3.00 -11.61
C MET A 1 29.26 -4.32 -11.92
N LYS A 2 28.21 -4.65 -11.18
CA LYS A 2 27.37 -5.85 -11.30
C LYS A 2 26.63 -5.92 -12.65
N PRO A 3 26.13 -7.08 -13.09
CA PRO A 3 25.16 -7.16 -14.19
C PRO A 3 23.89 -6.37 -13.83
N VAL A 4 23.26 -5.72 -14.82
CA VAL A 4 22.04 -4.92 -14.67
C VAL A 4 20.91 -5.56 -15.45
N LEU A 5 19.77 -5.76 -14.81
CA LEU A 5 18.52 -6.19 -15.44
C LEU A 5 17.46 -5.12 -15.23
N LEU A 6 16.98 -4.49 -16.30
CA LEU A 6 15.84 -3.58 -16.24
C LEU A 6 14.55 -4.38 -16.42
N CYS A 7 13.56 -4.15 -15.57
CA CYS A 7 12.28 -4.84 -15.56
C CYS A 7 11.12 -3.83 -15.57
N ARG A 8 10.05 -4.13 -16.29
CA ARG A 8 8.84 -3.27 -16.36
C ARG A 8 7.69 -3.84 -15.52
N PRO A 9 7.51 -3.39 -14.27
CA PRO A 9 6.25 -3.64 -13.57
C PRO A 9 5.17 -2.63 -13.99
N SER A 10 3.94 -2.79 -13.51
CA SER A 10 2.97 -1.69 -13.46
C SER A 10 3.43 -0.61 -12.49
N TRP A 11 2.92 0.60 -12.66
CA TRP A 11 3.15 1.69 -11.71
C TRP A 11 2.27 1.54 -10.47
N ARG A 12 2.90 1.65 -9.30
CA ARG A 12 2.28 1.60 -7.97
C ARG A 12 3.04 2.53 -7.02
N ALA A 13 2.41 2.97 -5.93
CA ALA A 13 3.09 3.82 -4.95
C ALA A 13 4.04 3.01 -4.06
N THR A 14 3.67 1.79 -3.68
CA THR A 14 4.31 1.01 -2.61
C THR A 14 4.73 -0.39 -3.00
N TYR A 15 4.05 -1.05 -3.95
CA TYR A 15 4.33 -2.43 -4.34
C TYR A 15 4.26 -3.41 -3.14
N ARG A 16 3.30 -3.15 -2.24
CA ARG A 16 3.13 -3.88 -0.97
C ARG A 16 1.70 -4.34 -0.71
N SER A 17 0.82 -4.28 -1.69
CA SER A 17 -0.56 -4.74 -1.54
C SER A 17 -1.17 -5.09 -2.89
N LEU A 18 -1.88 -6.22 -2.93
CA LEU A 18 -2.64 -6.65 -4.11
C LEU A 18 -3.76 -5.66 -4.46
N ASP A 19 -4.36 -5.02 -3.45
CA ASP A 19 -5.44 -4.04 -3.59
C ASP A 19 -4.94 -2.63 -3.96
N GLU A 20 -3.62 -2.43 -3.99
CA GLU A 20 -3.06 -1.13 -4.33
C GLU A 20 -3.45 -0.73 -5.78
N PRO A 21 -3.95 0.49 -6.00
CA PRO A 21 -4.23 0.98 -7.35
C PRO A 21 -2.97 0.99 -8.22
N PHE A 22 -3.09 0.56 -9.47
CA PHE A 22 -1.99 0.51 -10.41
C PHE A 22 -2.31 1.18 -11.74
N TYR A 23 -1.26 1.60 -12.45
CA TYR A 23 -1.35 2.07 -13.84
C TYR A 23 -0.42 1.26 -14.73
N THR A 24 -0.92 0.79 -15.88
CA THR A 24 -0.13 -0.04 -16.79
C THR A 24 -0.70 -0.01 -18.20
N SER A 25 0.19 -0.25 -19.18
CA SER A 25 -0.19 -0.54 -20.57
C SER A 25 -0.15 -2.04 -20.88
N GLN A 26 0.06 -2.89 -19.86
CA GLN A 26 0.16 -4.34 -20.03
C GLN A 26 -1.23 -4.98 -20.08
N SER A 27 -1.45 -5.86 -21.05
CA SER A 27 -2.78 -6.44 -21.30
C SER A 27 -3.27 -7.37 -20.20
N TYR A 28 -2.37 -8.10 -19.53
CA TYR A 28 -2.77 -9.08 -18.53
C TYR A 28 -3.39 -8.42 -17.28
N PRO A 29 -2.74 -7.45 -16.60
CA PRO A 29 -3.37 -6.78 -15.47
C PRO A 29 -4.66 -6.04 -15.84
N LEU A 30 -4.72 -5.45 -17.05
CA LEU A 30 -5.94 -4.79 -17.54
C LEU A 30 -7.11 -5.77 -17.74
N LYS A 31 -6.83 -7.01 -18.15
CA LYS A 31 -7.86 -8.03 -18.36
C LYS A 31 -8.33 -8.68 -17.06
N HIS A 32 -7.42 -8.90 -16.11
CA HIS A 32 -7.68 -9.71 -14.92
C HIS A 32 -7.89 -8.89 -13.64
N GLY A 33 -7.60 -7.58 -13.66
CA GLY A 33 -7.75 -6.70 -12.48
C GLY A 33 -6.72 -6.95 -11.37
N VAL A 34 -5.80 -7.89 -11.58
CA VAL A 34 -4.74 -8.27 -10.64
C VAL A 34 -3.37 -8.19 -11.32
N ASP A 35 -2.34 -7.81 -10.56
CA ASP A 35 -0.97 -7.76 -11.05
C ASP A 35 -0.01 -8.34 -10.01
N MET A 36 0.72 -9.40 -10.36
CA MET A 36 1.62 -10.09 -9.43
C MET A 36 2.85 -9.26 -9.04
N VAL A 37 3.14 -8.18 -9.78
CA VAL A 37 4.19 -7.23 -9.36
C VAL A 37 3.80 -6.42 -8.12
N ALA A 38 2.53 -6.48 -7.70
CA ALA A 38 1.98 -5.74 -6.56
C ALA A 38 2.68 -5.98 -5.23
N LEU A 39 3.46 -7.07 -5.13
CA LEU A 39 4.17 -7.46 -3.91
C LEU A 39 5.70 -7.51 -4.11
N ASN A 40 6.21 -6.91 -5.20
CA ASN A 40 7.65 -6.83 -5.47
C ASN A 40 8.42 -5.99 -4.43
N MET A 41 7.77 -5.34 -3.46
CA MET A 41 8.43 -4.65 -2.34
C MET A 41 7.90 -5.12 -0.99
N TRP A 42 7.22 -6.26 -0.97
CA TRP A 42 6.80 -6.93 0.23
C TRP A 42 7.96 -7.78 0.80
N PRO A 43 8.34 -7.58 2.06
CA PRO A 43 9.38 -8.38 2.71
C PRO A 43 8.81 -9.72 3.15
N TRP A 44 9.34 -10.81 2.59
CA TRP A 44 9.07 -12.18 3.04
C TRP A 44 10.20 -12.67 3.96
N PRO A 45 10.00 -13.75 4.76
CA PRO A 45 11.06 -14.32 5.60
C PRO A 45 12.35 -14.64 4.85
N THR A 46 12.22 -15.02 3.57
CA THR A 46 13.30 -15.35 2.63
C THR A 46 13.84 -14.16 1.84
N GLY A 47 13.41 -12.93 2.16
CA GLY A 47 13.73 -11.70 1.43
C GLY A 47 12.64 -11.29 0.45
N PHE A 48 12.91 -10.28 -0.36
CA PHE A 48 12.00 -9.75 -1.37
C PHE A 48 12.00 -10.66 -2.60
N MET A 49 10.81 -11.07 -3.03
CA MET A 49 10.58 -11.96 -4.18
C MET A 49 9.90 -11.19 -5.30
N GLY A 50 10.67 -10.84 -6.33
CA GLY A 50 10.22 -10.02 -7.45
C GLY A 50 9.64 -10.87 -8.58
N HIS A 51 8.35 -10.69 -8.84
CA HIS A 51 7.72 -11.14 -10.07
C HIS A 51 8.17 -10.26 -11.24
N ILE A 52 8.66 -10.90 -12.31
CA ILE A 52 8.98 -10.21 -13.55
C ILE A 52 7.90 -10.60 -14.56
N PRO A 53 7.09 -9.65 -15.08
CA PRO A 53 5.93 -9.96 -15.90
C PRO A 53 6.35 -10.38 -17.32
N ASN A 54 7.03 -11.50 -17.45
CA ASN A 54 7.61 -12.01 -18.68
C ASN A 54 6.85 -13.25 -19.19
N ARG A 55 5.51 -13.22 -19.23
CA ARG A 55 4.62 -14.30 -19.74
C ARG A 55 5.10 -15.73 -19.46
N ASP A 56 5.55 -16.01 -18.22
CA ASP A 56 6.11 -17.30 -17.79
C ASP A 56 7.30 -17.83 -18.61
N GLN A 57 7.93 -16.96 -19.39
CA GLN A 57 9.10 -17.26 -20.20
C GLN A 57 10.37 -17.20 -19.36
N SER A 58 11.30 -18.08 -19.71
CA SER A 58 12.64 -18.05 -19.15
C SER A 58 13.35 -16.72 -19.41
N ILE A 59 14.09 -16.24 -18.43
CA ILE A 59 15.04 -15.14 -18.59
C ILE A 59 16.33 -15.71 -19.17
N ASP A 60 16.82 -15.12 -20.26
CA ASP A 60 18.13 -15.46 -20.80
C ASP A 60 19.24 -14.82 -19.95
N ILE A 61 19.51 -15.47 -18.82
CA ILE A 61 20.54 -15.06 -17.84
C ILE A 61 21.97 -15.15 -18.40
N GLY A 62 22.18 -15.77 -19.58
CA GLY A 62 23.45 -15.68 -20.30
C GLY A 62 23.80 -14.25 -20.68
N ASN A 63 22.79 -13.41 -20.95
CA ASN A 63 23.00 -11.97 -21.17
C ASN A 63 23.44 -11.21 -19.91
N LEU A 64 23.31 -11.82 -18.73
CA LEU A 64 23.81 -11.31 -17.45
C LEU A 64 25.18 -11.89 -17.07
N GLY A 65 25.73 -12.82 -17.88
CA GLY A 65 27.03 -13.45 -17.65
C GLY A 65 26.97 -14.87 -17.12
N ALA A 66 25.78 -15.47 -17.01
CA ALA A 66 25.64 -16.86 -16.58
C ALA A 66 26.12 -17.85 -17.65
N THR A 67 26.51 -19.06 -17.24
CA THR A 67 26.77 -20.16 -18.17
C THR A 67 25.45 -20.72 -18.74
N SER A 68 25.55 -21.48 -19.83
CA SER A 68 24.37 -22.11 -20.46
C SER A 68 23.68 -23.15 -19.57
N SER A 69 24.43 -23.79 -18.67
CA SER A 69 23.90 -24.80 -17.73
C SER A 69 23.41 -24.23 -16.41
N ALA A 70 23.62 -22.93 -16.13
CA ALA A 70 23.18 -22.33 -14.89
C ALA A 70 21.67 -22.12 -14.87
N ASP A 71 21.03 -22.42 -13.73
CA ASP A 71 19.62 -22.17 -13.49
C ASP A 71 19.36 -20.78 -12.88
N TYR A 72 20.39 -20.14 -12.35
CA TYR A 72 20.34 -18.80 -11.78
C TYR A 72 21.71 -18.10 -11.87
N ILE A 73 21.72 -16.80 -11.59
CA ILE A 73 22.93 -15.99 -11.40
C ILE A 73 22.75 -15.08 -10.19
N ASP A 74 23.80 -14.98 -9.37
CA ASP A 74 23.84 -14.10 -8.19
C ASP A 74 24.52 -12.77 -8.50
N GLY A 75 24.33 -11.79 -7.61
CA GLY A 75 25.01 -10.50 -7.68
C GLY A 75 24.51 -9.59 -8.79
N VAL A 76 23.23 -9.71 -9.18
CA VAL A 76 22.60 -8.87 -10.22
C VAL A 76 21.93 -7.64 -9.59
N LEU A 77 22.08 -6.48 -10.22
CA LEU A 77 21.29 -5.30 -9.91
C LEU A 77 20.00 -5.33 -10.76
N VAL A 78 18.86 -5.60 -10.12
CA VAL A 78 17.54 -5.63 -10.78
C VAL A 78 16.85 -4.29 -10.56
N ILE A 79 16.59 -3.56 -11.64
CA ILE A 79 15.98 -2.23 -11.61
C ILE A 79 14.52 -2.33 -12.06
N TRP A 80 13.61 -1.81 -11.25
CA TRP A 80 12.19 -1.72 -11.57
C TRP A 80 11.89 -0.37 -12.22
N CYS A 81 11.38 -0.41 -13.46
CA CYS A 81 11.14 0.77 -14.29
C CYS A 81 9.66 0.83 -14.70
N ALA A 82 8.90 1.77 -14.14
CA ALA A 82 7.46 1.90 -14.42
C ALA A 82 7.12 3.26 -15.04
N ARG A 83 6.03 3.30 -15.79
CA ARG A 83 5.52 4.54 -16.36
C ARG A 83 4.55 5.20 -15.38
N PRO A 84 4.80 6.43 -14.90
CA PRO A 84 3.91 7.10 -13.98
C PRO A 84 2.54 7.38 -14.61
N LYS A 85 1.50 7.38 -13.78
CA LYS A 85 0.10 7.64 -14.20
C LYS A 85 -0.03 8.92 -15.04
N ASN A 86 0.70 9.97 -14.66
CA ASN A 86 0.65 11.29 -15.29
C ASN A 86 1.92 11.62 -16.08
N GLY A 87 2.66 10.63 -16.61
CA GLY A 87 3.88 10.90 -17.37
C GLY A 87 4.08 10.02 -18.61
N SER A 88 5.00 10.48 -19.45
CA SER A 88 5.27 9.90 -20.77
C SER A 88 6.46 8.94 -20.79
N GLU A 89 7.41 9.09 -19.87
CA GLU A 89 8.65 8.30 -19.80
C GLU A 89 8.61 7.28 -18.66
N MET A 90 9.31 6.16 -18.82
CA MET A 90 9.52 5.24 -17.69
C MET A 90 10.52 5.84 -16.73
N VAL A 91 10.27 5.69 -15.44
CA VAL A 91 11.20 6.09 -14.39
C VAL A 91 11.56 4.89 -13.53
N ILE A 92 12.73 4.94 -12.88
CA ILE A 92 13.10 3.96 -11.86
C ILE A 92 12.21 4.18 -10.64
N VAL A 93 11.53 3.12 -10.19
CA VAL A 93 10.65 3.15 -9.01
C VAL A 93 11.26 2.47 -7.79
N GLY A 94 12.28 1.65 -8.01
CA GLY A 94 12.97 0.88 -6.98
C GLY A 94 13.91 -0.13 -7.62
N PHE A 95 14.64 -0.86 -6.79
CA PHE A 95 15.57 -1.88 -7.25
C PHE A 95 15.82 -2.95 -6.19
N TYR A 96 16.29 -4.10 -6.64
CA TYR A 96 16.97 -5.07 -5.79
C TYR A 96 18.46 -5.00 -6.10
N ASP A 97 19.26 -4.70 -5.09
CA ASP A 97 20.70 -4.88 -5.18
C ASP A 97 21.07 -6.34 -4.84
N ASP A 98 22.20 -6.81 -5.36
CA ASP A 98 22.79 -8.11 -5.01
C ASP A 98 21.82 -9.30 -5.16
N ALA A 99 20.95 -9.22 -6.18
CA ALA A 99 19.86 -10.16 -6.37
C ALA A 99 20.34 -11.46 -7.02
N ARG A 100 19.68 -12.55 -6.64
CA ARG A 100 19.62 -13.78 -7.42
C ARG A 100 18.57 -13.63 -8.50
N VAL A 101 18.92 -13.91 -9.76
CA VAL A 101 17.98 -13.97 -10.88
C VAL A 101 17.92 -15.38 -11.43
N PHE A 102 16.72 -15.94 -11.49
CA PHE A 102 16.48 -17.29 -11.98
C PHE A 102 16.20 -17.29 -13.48
N ARG A 103 16.69 -18.33 -14.17
CA ARG A 103 16.37 -18.59 -15.57
C ARG A 103 14.89 -18.89 -15.72
N SER A 104 14.35 -19.80 -14.92
CA SER A 104 12.95 -20.22 -14.96
C SER A 104 12.18 -19.61 -13.79
N PRO A 105 10.87 -19.33 -13.94
CA PRO A 105 10.03 -18.90 -12.82
C PRO A 105 10.10 -19.88 -11.64
N GLN A 106 10.20 -19.34 -10.43
CA GLN A 106 10.14 -20.07 -9.18
C GLN A 106 8.77 -19.88 -8.55
N GLU A 107 8.21 -20.93 -7.96
CA GLU A 107 6.93 -20.83 -7.25
C GLU A 107 7.11 -20.10 -5.91
N HIS A 108 6.16 -19.21 -5.60
CA HIS A 108 6.07 -18.49 -4.34
C HIS A 108 5.07 -19.20 -3.43
N PRO A 109 5.49 -20.06 -2.49
CA PRO A 109 4.56 -20.91 -1.74
C PRO A 109 3.59 -20.10 -0.86
N GLU A 110 4.09 -19.07 -0.16
CA GLU A 110 3.27 -18.23 0.73
C GLU A 110 2.18 -17.48 -0.06
N LEU A 111 2.57 -16.73 -1.10
CA LEU A 111 1.64 -16.00 -1.96
C LEU A 111 0.69 -16.91 -2.76
N THR A 112 1.16 -18.07 -3.23
CA THR A 112 0.31 -19.05 -3.90
C THR A 112 -0.79 -19.55 -2.97
N SER A 113 -0.45 -19.82 -1.71
CA SER A 113 -1.44 -20.18 -0.69
C SER A 113 -2.42 -19.06 -0.39
N GLU A 114 -1.97 -17.80 -0.36
CA GLU A 114 -2.82 -16.63 -0.10
C GLU A 114 -3.80 -16.36 -1.25
N LEU A 115 -3.33 -16.46 -2.50
CA LEU A 115 -4.13 -16.19 -3.69
C LEU A 115 -5.03 -17.34 -4.13
N GLY A 116 -4.74 -18.57 -3.70
CA GLY A 116 -5.43 -19.77 -4.17
C GLY A 116 -5.10 -20.16 -5.62
N HIS A 117 -4.05 -19.57 -6.21
CA HIS A 117 -3.53 -19.92 -7.53
C HIS A 117 -2.01 -19.68 -7.59
N SER A 118 -1.33 -20.34 -8.54
CA SER A 118 0.13 -20.25 -8.69
C SER A 118 0.59 -18.80 -8.83
N ALA A 119 1.54 -18.42 -7.97
CA ALA A 119 2.23 -17.15 -7.99
C ALA A 119 3.73 -17.41 -8.11
N ASN A 120 4.40 -16.70 -9.02
CA ASN A 120 5.80 -16.96 -9.34
C ASN A 120 6.68 -15.72 -9.19
N TYR A 121 7.97 -15.93 -8.91
CA TYR A 121 9.00 -14.89 -8.90
C TYR A 121 10.23 -15.34 -9.70
N GLN A 122 11.04 -14.37 -10.15
CA GLN A 122 12.28 -14.64 -10.91
C GLN A 122 13.48 -13.84 -10.40
N ALA A 123 13.27 -12.90 -9.48
CA ALA A 123 14.34 -12.19 -8.79
C ALA A 123 14.14 -12.32 -7.29
N GLN A 124 15.23 -12.53 -6.54
CA GLN A 124 15.20 -12.59 -5.08
C GLN A 124 16.36 -11.78 -4.51
N SER A 125 16.09 -10.97 -3.48
CA SER A 125 17.13 -10.23 -2.76
C SER A 125 16.73 -9.93 -1.32
N ARG A 126 17.72 -9.74 -0.44
CA ARG A 126 17.54 -9.14 0.89
C ARG A 126 17.81 -7.62 0.89
N LYS A 127 18.10 -7.04 -0.27
CA LYS A 127 18.53 -5.65 -0.44
C LYS A 127 17.58 -4.94 -1.40
N ALA A 128 16.33 -4.75 -1.00
CA ALA A 128 15.36 -4.02 -1.80
C ALA A 128 15.28 -2.54 -1.39
N VAL A 129 15.14 -1.68 -2.38
CA VAL A 129 14.93 -0.24 -2.22
C VAL A 129 13.67 0.13 -3.00
N LEU A 130 12.79 0.87 -2.34
CA LEU A 130 11.62 1.51 -2.95
C LEU A 130 11.85 3.02 -2.91
N ILE A 131 11.87 3.65 -4.09
CA ILE A 131 12.06 5.08 -4.19
C ILE A 131 10.72 5.77 -3.88
N PRO A 132 10.68 6.76 -2.96
CA PRO A 132 9.49 7.55 -2.69
C PRO A 132 8.91 8.17 -3.96
N GLU A 133 7.58 8.24 -4.08
CA GLU A 133 6.93 8.66 -5.33
C GLU A 133 7.40 10.05 -5.82
N ASN A 134 7.59 10.99 -4.90
CA ASN A 134 8.09 12.33 -5.16
C ASN A 134 9.56 12.39 -5.58
N GLU A 135 10.31 11.30 -5.42
CA GLU A 135 11.73 11.17 -5.77
C GLU A 135 11.94 10.31 -7.04
N ARG A 136 10.88 9.83 -7.70
CA ARG A 136 11.00 9.00 -8.92
C ARG A 136 11.20 9.83 -10.18
N HIS A 137 12.39 10.39 -10.32
CA HIS A 137 12.72 11.32 -11.42
C HIS A 137 13.71 10.77 -12.43
N PHE A 138 14.43 9.68 -12.13
CA PHE A 138 15.38 9.09 -13.07
C PHE A 138 14.66 8.38 -14.22
N THR A 139 14.74 8.93 -15.43
CA THR A 139 14.08 8.38 -16.61
C THR A 139 14.93 7.32 -17.31
N ILE A 140 14.27 6.25 -17.75
CA ILE A 140 14.83 5.22 -18.63
C ILE A 140 14.34 5.48 -20.05
N PRO A 141 15.26 5.74 -21.01
CA PRO A 141 14.87 5.98 -22.39
C PRO A 141 14.14 4.80 -23.04
N SER A 142 13.27 5.13 -23.99
CA SER A 142 12.69 4.14 -24.89
C SER A 142 13.70 3.75 -25.96
N ALA A 143 13.94 2.45 -26.14
CA ALA A 143 14.75 1.94 -27.25
C ALA A 143 14.08 2.16 -28.63
N LEU A 144 12.82 2.59 -28.67
CA LEU A 144 12.12 2.96 -29.90
C LEU A 144 12.49 4.38 -30.38
N THR A 145 13.11 5.20 -29.52
CA THR A 145 13.57 6.53 -29.90
C THR A 145 14.95 6.43 -30.57
N LYS A 146 15.07 6.96 -31.78
CA LYS A 146 16.32 6.93 -32.55
C LYS A 146 17.49 7.49 -31.72
N GLY A 147 18.58 6.73 -31.66
CA GLY A 147 19.81 7.11 -30.94
C GLY A 147 19.74 6.96 -29.42
N LYS A 148 18.67 6.36 -28.86
CA LYS A 148 18.57 6.09 -27.41
C LYS A 148 18.72 4.61 -27.10
N VAL A 149 19.25 4.32 -25.90
CA VAL A 149 19.38 2.96 -25.34
C VAL A 149 18.49 2.84 -24.12
N GLY A 150 17.76 1.74 -23.98
CA GLY A 150 16.93 1.48 -22.81
C GLY A 150 15.85 0.44 -23.08
N MET A 151 14.69 0.66 -22.50
CA MET A 151 13.61 -0.32 -22.50
C MET A 151 12.81 -0.28 -23.81
N GLY A 152 12.69 -1.43 -24.49
CA GLY A 152 11.89 -1.62 -25.71
C GLY A 152 10.48 -2.12 -25.43
N GLN A 153 9.82 -2.82 -26.38
CA GLN A 153 8.47 -3.36 -26.15
C GLN A 153 8.43 -4.51 -25.13
N ARG A 154 9.54 -5.24 -24.95
CA ARG A 154 9.64 -6.32 -23.95
C ARG A 154 9.66 -5.78 -22.52
N ASN A 155 9.24 -6.60 -21.56
CA ASN A 155 9.20 -6.24 -20.14
C ASN A 155 10.55 -6.38 -19.43
N ILE A 156 11.59 -6.84 -20.14
CA ILE A 156 12.96 -6.92 -19.64
C ILE A 156 13.96 -6.32 -20.64
N PHE A 157 15.06 -5.77 -20.13
CA PHE A 157 16.21 -5.36 -20.92
C PHE A 157 17.52 -5.63 -20.17
N HIS A 158 18.42 -6.35 -20.84
CA HIS A 158 19.75 -6.73 -20.36
C HIS A 158 20.87 -6.10 -21.21
N GLY A 159 20.54 -5.17 -22.10
CA GLY A 159 21.46 -4.61 -23.09
C GLY A 159 22.54 -3.68 -22.53
N LEU A 160 22.50 -3.38 -21.22
CA LEU A 160 23.55 -2.60 -20.55
C LEU A 160 24.77 -3.45 -20.16
N ASN A 161 24.70 -4.77 -20.34
CA ASN A 161 25.78 -5.68 -19.96
C ASN A 161 26.64 -6.02 -21.17
N SER A 162 27.96 -6.00 -21.00
CA SER A 162 28.93 -6.45 -22.01
C SER A 162 28.75 -7.92 -22.39
N SER A 163 28.18 -8.72 -21.49
CA SER A 163 27.79 -10.11 -21.71
C SER A 163 26.55 -10.29 -22.60
N SER A 164 25.81 -9.23 -22.89
CA SER A 164 24.55 -9.34 -23.62
C SER A 164 24.76 -9.36 -25.14
N ASN A 165 23.94 -10.14 -25.83
CA ASN A 165 23.95 -10.20 -27.29
C ASN A 165 23.63 -8.82 -27.90
N TRP A 166 22.69 -8.09 -27.30
CA TRP A 166 22.39 -6.72 -27.73
C TRP A 166 23.62 -5.81 -27.66
N TYR A 167 24.32 -5.77 -26.53
CA TYR A 167 25.50 -4.89 -26.36
C TYR A 167 26.62 -5.26 -27.34
N ARG A 168 26.85 -6.57 -27.53
CA ARG A 168 27.88 -7.05 -28.44
C ARG A 168 27.61 -6.63 -29.89
N SER A 169 26.36 -6.73 -30.32
CA SER A 169 25.95 -6.44 -31.70
C SER A 169 25.71 -4.95 -32.00
N ASN A 170 25.59 -4.08 -30.99
CA ASN A 170 25.27 -2.66 -31.17
C ASN A 170 26.47 -1.75 -30.84
N LEU A 171 27.58 -1.89 -31.58
CA LEU A 171 28.85 -1.20 -31.32
C LEU A 171 28.71 0.32 -31.16
N GLU A 172 28.00 0.96 -32.08
CA GLU A 172 27.81 2.43 -32.10
C GLU A 172 27.01 2.94 -30.89
N SER A 173 26.18 2.08 -30.28
CA SER A 173 25.36 2.43 -29.12
C SER A 173 26.06 2.15 -27.78
N ARG A 174 27.24 1.52 -27.78
CA ARG A 174 27.95 1.16 -26.54
C ARG A 174 28.29 2.36 -25.66
N PRO A 175 28.82 3.49 -26.18
CA PRO A 175 29.11 4.66 -25.34
C PRO A 175 27.86 5.19 -24.62
N ILE A 176 26.70 5.15 -25.30
CA ILE A 176 25.42 5.58 -24.74
C ILE A 176 24.94 4.58 -23.68
N ALA A 177 25.09 3.28 -23.93
CA ALA A 177 24.76 2.22 -22.98
C ALA A 177 25.63 2.30 -21.72
N ASP A 178 26.95 2.51 -21.87
CA ASP A 178 27.90 2.63 -20.77
C ASP A 178 27.61 3.89 -19.92
N ALA A 179 27.32 5.02 -20.58
CA ALA A 179 26.94 6.25 -19.89
C ALA A 179 25.61 6.10 -19.13
N LEU A 180 24.60 5.45 -19.73
CA LEU A 180 23.35 5.15 -19.03
C LEU A 180 23.58 4.21 -17.84
N ARG A 181 24.42 3.19 -18.02
CA ARG A 181 24.76 2.25 -16.94
C ARG A 181 25.44 2.96 -15.77
N GLN A 182 26.43 3.82 -16.04
CA GLN A 182 27.09 4.62 -14.99
C GLN A 182 26.08 5.47 -14.22
N ARG A 183 25.23 6.22 -14.93
CA ARG A 183 24.19 7.05 -14.31
C ARG A 183 23.21 6.25 -13.45
N ILE A 184 22.88 5.01 -13.85
CA ILE A 184 22.05 4.11 -13.04
C ILE A 184 22.78 3.72 -11.75
N TYR A 185 24.08 3.44 -11.81
CA TYR A 185 24.88 3.13 -10.61
C TYR A 185 24.93 4.30 -9.65
N ASP A 186 25.24 5.51 -10.15
CA ASP A 186 25.30 6.72 -9.34
C ASP A 186 23.95 6.96 -8.65
N TYR A 187 22.85 6.85 -9.40
CA TYR A 187 21.49 7.02 -8.87
C TYR A 187 21.10 5.94 -7.85
N VAL A 188 21.52 4.69 -8.05
CA VAL A 188 21.26 3.60 -7.11
C VAL A 188 22.02 3.80 -5.80
N GLU A 189 23.26 4.29 -5.87
CA GLU A 189 24.05 4.63 -4.69
C GLU A 189 23.38 5.75 -3.88
N ASP A 190 22.91 6.81 -4.55
CA ASP A 190 22.18 7.91 -3.91
C ASP A 190 20.87 7.46 -3.23
N MET A 191 20.18 6.49 -3.82
CA MET A 191 18.88 6.00 -3.35
C MET A 191 19.00 4.87 -2.31
N ASP A 192 20.18 4.36 -1.99
CA ASP A 192 20.37 3.23 -1.06
C ASP A 192 19.85 3.54 0.37
N ALA A 193 19.78 4.82 0.74
CA ALA A 193 19.18 5.27 2.00
C ALA A 193 17.69 4.90 2.15
N HIS A 194 16.98 4.64 1.04
CA HIS A 194 15.57 4.20 1.02
C HIS A 194 15.40 2.68 1.08
N ARG A 195 16.43 1.97 1.57
CA ARG A 195 16.40 0.52 1.77
C ARG A 195 15.24 0.11 2.67
N LEU A 196 14.51 -0.90 2.20
CA LEU A 196 13.38 -1.45 2.91
C LEU A 196 13.85 -2.37 4.04
N PRO A 197 13.14 -2.42 5.17
CA PRO A 197 13.43 -3.36 6.23
C PRO A 197 13.12 -4.80 5.80
N ASP A 198 13.89 -5.75 6.33
CA ASP A 198 13.75 -7.19 6.06
C ASP A 198 12.49 -7.81 6.69
N THR A 199 11.72 -7.03 7.46
CA THR A 199 10.51 -7.49 8.17
C THR A 199 9.27 -6.75 7.68
N ALA A 200 8.16 -7.48 7.53
CA ALA A 200 6.88 -6.88 7.17
C ALA A 200 6.40 -5.88 8.23
N PRO A 201 5.89 -4.71 7.82
CA PRO A 201 5.26 -3.79 8.76
C PRO A 201 4.00 -4.42 9.36
N HIS A 202 3.72 -4.15 10.64
CA HIS A 202 2.53 -4.64 11.34
C HIS A 202 1.20 -4.00 10.87
N GLY A 203 1.27 -3.06 9.93
CA GLY A 203 0.15 -2.36 9.31
C GLY A 203 0.61 -1.10 8.58
N THR A 204 -0.24 -0.54 7.74
CA THR A 204 -0.06 0.77 7.11
C THR A 204 -1.24 1.67 7.47
N GLU A 205 -0.99 2.80 8.12
CA GLU A 205 -2.02 3.81 8.37
C GLU A 205 -1.96 4.89 7.29
N SER A 206 -3.09 5.11 6.60
CA SER A 206 -3.23 6.17 5.58
C SER A 206 -4.40 7.07 5.95
N ARG A 207 -4.18 8.39 6.01
CA ARG A 207 -5.26 9.38 6.16
C ARG A 207 -6.05 9.47 4.86
N VAL A 208 -7.19 8.78 4.79
CA VAL A 208 -8.19 9.00 3.75
C VAL A 208 -9.22 10.00 4.27
N ALA A 209 -9.24 11.22 3.72
CA ALA A 209 -10.25 12.21 4.08
C ALA A 209 -11.63 11.75 3.60
N LYS A 210 -12.46 11.21 4.50
CA LYS A 210 -13.90 11.02 4.25
C LYS A 210 -14.66 12.26 4.73
N LYS A 211 -15.23 13.01 3.79
CA LYS A 211 -16.16 14.12 4.07
C LYS A 211 -17.52 13.49 4.46
N SER A 212 -17.91 13.53 5.73
CA SER A 212 -19.21 13.01 6.19
C SER A 212 -20.32 14.06 6.00
N ILE A 213 -21.19 13.85 5.02
CA ILE A 213 -22.38 14.67 4.72
C ILE A 213 -23.56 14.11 5.54
N SER A 214 -23.55 14.31 6.86
CA SER A 214 -24.67 13.89 7.74
C SER A 214 -24.98 14.89 8.86
N TYR A 215 -24.55 16.13 8.70
CA TYR A 215 -24.54 17.15 9.76
C TYR A 215 -25.77 18.08 9.77
N GLU A 216 -26.65 17.99 8.77
CA GLU A 216 -27.84 18.84 8.68
C GLU A 216 -29.02 18.13 9.35
N GLY A 217 -29.36 18.53 10.58
CA GLY A 217 -30.62 18.12 11.24
C GLY A 217 -30.52 17.56 12.67
N ARG A 218 -29.35 17.54 13.32
CA ARG A 218 -29.23 17.05 14.71
C ARG A 218 -29.44 18.18 15.72
N VAL A 219 -30.14 17.86 16.81
CA VAL A 219 -30.19 18.73 17.99
C VAL A 219 -28.77 18.95 18.51
N ASP A 220 -28.43 20.20 18.82
CA ASP A 220 -27.10 20.52 19.36
C ASP A 220 -26.93 19.85 20.72
N ARG A 221 -26.03 18.87 20.76
CA ARG A 221 -25.61 18.13 21.95
C ARG A 221 -25.29 19.07 23.12
N ARG A 222 -24.72 20.25 22.87
CA ARG A 222 -24.34 21.21 23.91
C ARG A 222 -25.55 21.74 24.67
N VAL A 223 -26.67 21.97 23.98
CA VAL A 223 -27.92 22.43 24.60
C VAL A 223 -28.41 21.39 25.60
N ILE A 224 -28.48 20.13 25.18
CA ILE A 224 -28.98 19.04 26.02
C ILE A 224 -28.09 18.84 27.25
N LEU A 225 -26.76 18.91 27.10
CA LEU A 225 -25.84 18.77 28.23
C LEU A 225 -25.88 19.94 29.21
N ASN A 226 -26.12 21.16 28.75
CA ASN A 226 -26.26 22.33 29.62
C ASN A 226 -27.54 22.24 30.47
N GLU A 227 -28.63 21.70 29.91
CA GLU A 227 -29.91 21.57 30.59
C GLU A 227 -30.01 20.32 31.49
N ARG A 228 -29.56 19.15 31.00
CA ARG A 228 -29.60 17.88 31.77
C ARG A 228 -28.41 17.69 32.70
N GLY A 229 -27.32 18.42 32.47
CA GLY A 229 -26.10 18.34 33.25
C GLY A 229 -25.06 17.36 32.69
N TYR A 230 -23.83 17.55 33.14
CA TYR A 230 -22.66 16.79 32.70
C TYR A 230 -22.45 15.54 33.56
N ARG A 231 -23.51 14.72 33.70
CA ARG A 231 -23.49 13.48 34.48
C ARG A 231 -24.09 12.33 33.66
N CYS A 232 -23.38 11.20 33.60
CA CYS A 232 -23.88 9.98 32.99
C CYS A 232 -25.04 9.39 33.81
N GLU A 233 -26.19 9.21 33.18
CA GLU A 233 -27.43 8.73 33.79
C GLU A 233 -27.44 7.21 34.02
N ALA A 234 -26.43 6.48 33.52
CA ALA A 234 -26.27 5.04 33.77
C ALA A 234 -25.30 4.72 34.92
N CYS A 235 -24.14 5.37 34.96
CA CYS A 235 -23.09 5.05 35.94
C CYS A 235 -22.76 6.18 36.92
N GLY A 236 -23.35 7.36 36.74
CA GLY A 236 -23.14 8.49 37.64
C GLY A 236 -21.85 9.28 37.42
N TRP A 237 -20.99 8.89 36.47
CA TRP A 237 -19.80 9.68 36.08
C TRP A 237 -20.18 11.13 35.89
N HIS A 238 -19.41 12.07 36.44
CA HIS A 238 -19.68 13.48 36.23
C HIS A 238 -18.42 14.22 35.84
N VAL A 239 -18.58 15.24 35.00
CA VAL A 239 -17.51 16.15 34.62
C VAL A 239 -17.71 17.46 35.40
N ALA A 240 -16.81 17.72 36.34
CA ALA A 240 -16.76 18.98 37.08
C ALA A 240 -16.61 20.17 36.13
N GLU A 241 -17.14 21.34 36.53
CA GLU A 241 -17.27 22.51 35.65
C GLU A 241 -15.94 22.99 35.09
N GLU A 242 -14.94 23.09 35.96
CA GLU A 242 -13.55 23.44 35.68
C GLU A 242 -12.83 22.46 34.74
N HIS A 243 -13.45 21.32 34.45
CA HIS A 243 -12.89 20.23 33.66
C HIS A 243 -13.67 19.95 32.37
N ARG A 244 -14.78 20.67 32.13
CA ARG A 244 -15.65 20.48 30.96
C ARG A 244 -14.92 20.71 29.64
N GLU A 245 -14.01 21.68 29.55
CA GLU A 245 -13.23 21.94 28.33
C GLU A 245 -12.50 20.67 27.84
N ARG A 246 -11.92 19.91 28.76
CA ARG A 246 -11.15 18.71 28.44
C ARG A 246 -12.02 17.45 28.32
N TRP A 247 -12.99 17.29 29.23
CA TRP A 247 -13.63 16.00 29.45
C TRP A 247 -15.11 15.96 29.06
N ALA A 248 -15.74 17.09 28.73
CA ALA A 248 -17.15 17.10 28.33
C ALA A 248 -17.39 16.18 27.13
N SER A 249 -16.45 16.06 26.20
CA SER A 249 -16.51 15.16 25.03
C SER A 249 -16.61 13.67 25.40
N GLY A 250 -16.33 13.30 26.64
CA GLY A 250 -16.53 11.94 27.15
C GLY A 250 -18.01 11.58 27.41
N LEU A 251 -18.92 12.57 27.37
CA LEU A 251 -20.37 12.37 27.48
C LEU A 251 -21.02 12.50 26.10
N ASP A 252 -21.97 11.63 25.81
CA ASP A 252 -22.78 11.64 24.61
C ASP A 252 -24.26 11.84 24.96
N VAL A 253 -25.00 12.35 24.00
CA VAL A 253 -26.47 12.42 24.05
C VAL A 253 -27.02 11.25 23.24
N HIS A 254 -27.66 10.32 23.93
CA HIS A 254 -28.29 9.15 23.36
C HIS A 254 -29.78 9.40 23.13
N HIS A 255 -30.33 9.01 21.98
CA HIS A 255 -31.77 9.15 21.71
C HIS A 255 -32.51 7.89 22.18
N LEU A 256 -33.56 8.06 22.98
CA LEU A 256 -34.39 6.94 23.46
C LEU A 256 -35.11 6.24 22.29
N LEU A 257 -35.60 7.03 21.33
CA LEU A 257 -36.12 6.53 20.06
C LEU A 257 -35.10 6.88 18.96
N PRO A 258 -34.45 5.91 18.29
CA PRO A 258 -33.38 6.22 17.35
C PRO A 258 -33.90 6.97 16.12
N TYR A 259 -33.03 7.75 15.47
CA TYR A 259 -33.36 8.44 14.23
C TYR A 259 -33.78 7.47 13.11
N SER A 260 -33.19 6.28 13.06
CA SER A 260 -33.55 5.23 12.10
C SER A 260 -34.98 4.70 12.25
N ALA A 261 -35.70 5.08 13.31
CA ALA A 261 -37.11 4.77 13.46
C ALA A 261 -38.03 5.74 12.69
N LEU A 262 -37.49 6.85 12.16
CA LEU A 262 -38.21 7.78 11.31
C LEU A 262 -38.23 7.28 9.86
N GLY A 263 -39.38 7.41 9.20
CA GLY A 263 -39.50 7.24 7.76
C GLY A 263 -38.76 8.33 6.98
N GLU A 264 -38.49 8.05 5.70
CA GLU A 264 -37.85 9.03 4.82
C GLU A 264 -38.74 10.28 4.64
N GLY A 265 -38.21 11.45 4.98
CA GLY A 265 -38.96 12.72 4.96
C GLY A 265 -39.87 12.94 6.17
N GLU A 266 -39.84 12.05 7.17
CA GLU A 266 -40.58 12.21 8.42
C GLU A 266 -39.80 13.10 9.40
N GLU A 267 -40.43 14.18 9.84
CA GLU A 267 -39.92 15.04 10.90
C GLU A 267 -40.64 14.72 12.22
N ARG A 268 -39.89 14.76 13.33
CA ARG A 268 -40.49 14.72 14.67
C ARG A 268 -39.92 15.84 15.51
N GLU A 269 -40.76 16.42 16.35
CA GLU A 269 -40.30 17.24 17.46
C GLU A 269 -39.67 16.33 18.52
N VAL A 270 -38.55 16.76 19.08
CA VAL A 270 -37.86 16.09 20.19
C VAL A 270 -37.66 17.09 21.31
N ASP A 271 -37.82 16.62 22.53
CA ASP A 271 -37.65 17.42 23.74
C ASP A 271 -36.61 16.77 24.67
N LEU A 272 -36.19 17.46 25.73
CA LEU A 272 -35.12 16.99 26.61
C LEU A 272 -35.37 15.60 27.18
N LYS A 273 -36.63 15.20 27.39
CA LYS A 273 -37.02 13.87 27.88
C LYS A 273 -36.69 12.72 26.92
N ASP A 274 -36.52 12.99 25.63
CA ASP A 274 -36.28 11.98 24.58
C ASP A 274 -34.81 11.53 24.50
N PHE A 275 -33.99 12.01 25.44
CA PHE A 275 -32.56 11.80 25.47
C PHE A 275 -32.07 11.21 26.80
N LEU A 276 -30.88 10.61 26.76
CA LEU A 276 -30.07 10.30 27.93
C LEU A 276 -28.68 10.88 27.76
N VAL A 277 -28.09 11.36 28.85
CA VAL A 277 -26.67 11.70 28.92
C VAL A 277 -25.89 10.47 29.37
N LEU A 278 -24.99 9.96 28.53
CA LEU A 278 -24.23 8.74 28.79
C LEU A 278 -22.74 8.96 28.56
N CYS A 279 -21.86 8.37 29.38
CA CYS A 279 -20.43 8.36 29.06
C CYS A 279 -20.15 7.43 27.87
N ALA A 280 -19.07 7.69 27.12
CA ALA A 280 -18.76 6.94 25.89
C ALA A 280 -18.77 5.39 26.07
N PRO A 281 -18.28 4.82 27.19
CA PRO A 281 -18.45 3.39 27.48
C PRO A 281 -19.91 2.95 27.66
N CYS A 282 -20.70 3.65 28.48
CA CYS A 282 -22.11 3.33 28.72
C CYS A 282 -22.94 3.50 27.43
N HIS A 283 -22.65 4.53 26.64
CA HIS A 283 -23.31 4.75 25.37
C HIS A 283 -23.03 3.60 24.39
N ARG A 284 -21.80 3.08 24.33
CA ARG A 284 -21.52 1.88 23.52
C ARG A 284 -22.20 0.63 24.07
N ALA A 285 -22.32 0.50 25.39
CA ALA A 285 -22.99 -0.64 26.03
C ALA A 285 -24.51 -0.65 25.75
N ILE A 286 -25.17 0.51 25.75
CA ILE A 286 -26.62 0.62 25.53
C ILE A 286 -27.03 0.21 24.10
N HIS A 287 -26.15 0.37 23.12
CA HIS A 287 -26.37 -0.11 21.74
C HIS A 287 -26.12 -1.61 21.57
N LYS A 288 -25.67 -2.32 22.61
CA LYS A 288 -25.46 -3.79 22.59
C LYS A 288 -26.59 -4.58 23.25
N GLN A 289 -27.54 -3.91 23.89
CA GLN A 289 -28.73 -4.53 24.48
C GLN A 289 -29.94 -4.34 23.56
N THR A 290 -31.02 -5.11 23.79
CA THR A 290 -32.21 -5.04 22.95
C THR A 290 -33.01 -3.75 23.14
N ASP A 291 -33.10 -3.26 24.38
CA ASP A 291 -33.79 -2.01 24.71
C ASP A 291 -32.76 -0.89 24.88
N HIS A 292 -32.64 0.00 23.89
CA HIS A 292 -31.66 1.09 23.94
C HIS A 292 -32.04 2.21 24.91
N SER A 293 -33.22 2.16 25.53
CA SER A 293 -33.67 3.17 26.50
C SER A 293 -33.38 2.81 27.96
N ASP A 294 -33.06 1.55 28.25
CA ASP A 294 -32.95 1.05 29.63
C ASP A 294 -31.52 1.11 30.19
N THR A 295 -31.24 2.07 31.07
CA THR A 295 -29.92 2.18 31.71
C THR A 295 -29.68 1.17 32.83
N ARG A 296 -30.70 0.46 33.33
CA ARG A 296 -30.60 -0.37 34.56
C ARG A 296 -29.67 -1.57 34.38
N LEU A 297 -29.64 -2.18 33.20
CA LEU A 297 -28.75 -3.30 32.92
C LEU A 297 -27.28 -2.86 32.99
N ILE A 298 -26.96 -1.73 32.36
CA ILE A 298 -25.62 -1.13 32.41
C ILE A 298 -25.30 -0.65 33.83
N ALA A 299 -26.30 -0.10 34.53
CA ALA A 299 -26.15 0.43 35.87
C ALA A 299 -25.71 -0.64 36.88
N ASN A 300 -26.14 -1.89 36.66
CA ASN A 300 -25.93 -3.02 37.56
C ASN A 300 -24.94 -4.08 37.01
N ASP A 301 -24.33 -3.83 35.85
CA ASP A 301 -23.38 -4.77 35.24
C ASP A 301 -22.07 -4.85 36.06
N PRO A 302 -21.69 -6.03 36.59
CA PRO A 302 -20.47 -6.20 37.37
C PRO A 302 -19.18 -6.05 36.56
N GLY A 303 -19.25 -6.21 35.23
CA GLY A 303 -18.15 -5.97 34.28
C GLY A 303 -18.05 -4.51 33.83
N ARG A 304 -18.92 -3.62 34.31
CA ARG A 304 -18.83 -2.20 34.02
C ARG A 304 -17.50 -1.65 34.57
N PRO A 305 -16.73 -0.88 33.78
CA PRO A 305 -15.51 -0.25 34.26
C PRO A 305 -15.79 0.61 35.50
N ASN A 306 -15.07 0.35 36.59
CA ASN A 306 -15.03 1.28 37.72
C ASN A 306 -14.45 2.61 37.24
N GLN A 307 -15.00 3.70 37.75
CA GLN A 307 -14.51 5.07 37.53
C GLN A 307 -13.80 5.58 38.75
#